data_AF-A0A2N7QF37-F1
#
_entry.id   AF-A0A2N7QF37-F1
#
_cell.length_a   1.000
_cell.length_b   1.000
_cell.length_c   1.000
_cell.angle_alpha   90.00
_cell.angle_beta   90.00
_cell.angle_gamma   90.00
#
_symmetry.space_group_name_H-M   'P 1'
#
loop_
_entity.id
_entity.type
_entity.pdbx_description
1 polymer ?
#
loop_
_entity_poly.entity_id
_entity_poly.type
_entity_poly.pdbx_seq_one_letter_code
_entity_poly.pdbx_strand_id
1 'polypeptide(L)' 'IRKLLTNEEFRELKELIKRHYKYTESPWAKYILENFDSFAEKFFKIIPLEQYHKHVPLIKEPGEEG' A
#
# COMPACT_ATOMS: atom_id res chain seq x y z
N ILE A 1 11.87 -2.98 -4.32
CA ILE A 1 10.45 -2.59 -4.38
C ILE A 1 9.63 -3.64 -3.65
N ARG A 2 8.62 -3.29 -2.84
CA ARG A 2 7.88 -4.23 -1.97
C ARG A 2 6.37 -4.12 -2.22
N LYS A 3 5.60 -5.21 -2.07
CA LYS A 3 4.13 -5.14 -2.02
C LYS A 3 3.64 -4.41 -0.75
N LEU A 4 2.38 -3.98 -0.73
CA LEU A 4 1.73 -3.53 0.52
C LEU A 4 1.54 -4.74 1.45
N LEU A 5 1.84 -4.58 2.74
CA LEU A 5 1.83 -5.70 3.70
C LEU A 5 0.92 -5.46 4.89
N THR A 6 0.69 -4.20 5.29
CA THR A 6 -0.11 -3.89 6.48
C THR A 6 -1.40 -3.18 6.12
N ASN A 7 -2.45 -3.40 6.90
CA ASN A 7 -3.73 -2.72 6.73
C ASN A 7 -3.58 -1.19 6.74
N GLU A 8 -2.60 -0.66 7.49
CA GLU A 8 -2.31 0.78 7.49
C GLU A 8 -1.77 1.25 6.14
N GLU A 9 -0.91 0.48 5.47
CA GLU A 9 -0.42 0.82 4.13
C GLU A 9 -1.55 0.82 3.08
N PHE A 10 -2.47 -0.15 3.17
CA PHE A 10 -3.66 -0.18 2.32
C PHE A 10 -4.57 1.02 2.58
N ARG A 11 -4.79 1.37 3.85
CA ARG A 11 -5.60 2.51 4.26
C ARG A 11 -4.99 3.83 3.79
N GLU A 12 -3.69 4.02 3.99
CA GLU A 12 -2.93 5.20 3.55
C GLU A 12 -3.05 5.38 2.03
N LEU A 13 -2.81 4.31 1.27
CA LEU A 13 -2.97 4.34 -0.20
C LEU A 13 -4.39 4.74 -0.61
N LYS A 14 -5.42 4.13 -0.01
CA LYS A 14 -6.82 4.43 -0.33
C LYS A 14 -7.17 5.89 -0.07
N GLU A 15 -6.71 6.43 1.06
CA GLU A 15 -6.93 7.84 1.41
C GLU A 15 -6.18 8.80 0.47
N LEU A 16 -4.97 8.46 0.03
CA LEU A 16 -4.24 9.25 -0.97
C LEU A 16 -4.98 9.30 -2.31
N ILE A 17 -5.48 8.16 -2.80
CA ILE A 17 -6.25 8.09 -4.05
C ILE A 17 -7.58 8.85 -3.92
N LYS A 18 -8.25 8.74 -2.77
CA LYS A 18 -9.49 9.47 -2.48
C LYS A 18 -9.29 10.98 -2.46
N ARG A 19 -8.22 11.46 -1.83
CA ARG A 19 -7.84 12.88 -1.87
C ARG A 19 -7.52 13.31 -3.30
N HIS A 20 -6.74 12.53 -4.04
CA HIS A 20 -6.47 12.82 -5.44
C HIS A 20 -7.76 12.97 -6.25
N TYR A 21 -8.69 12.00 -6.16
CA TYR A 21 -9.98 12.09 -6.84
C TYR A 21 -10.77 13.35 -6.44
N LYS A 22 -10.80 13.70 -5.15
CA LYS A 22 -11.46 14.92 -4.67
C LYS A 22 -10.92 16.20 -5.31
N TYR A 23 -9.61 16.25 -5.58
CA TYR A 23 -8.97 17.46 -6.14
C TYR A 23 -8.89 17.48 -7.66
N THR A 24 -8.90 16.32 -8.32
CA THR A 24 -8.69 16.24 -9.78
C THR A 24 -9.90 15.72 -10.55
N GLU A 25 -10.89 15.17 -9.85
CA GLU A 25 -12.06 14.49 -10.42
C GLU A 25 -11.70 13.38 -11.43
N SER A 26 -10.47 12.83 -11.32
CA SER A 26 -9.96 11.83 -12.24
C SER A 26 -10.89 10.61 -12.33
N PRO A 27 -11.45 10.30 -13.52
CA PRO A 27 -12.30 9.13 -13.72
C PRO A 27 -11.54 7.83 -13.41
N TRP A 28 -10.23 7.82 -13.65
CA TRP A 28 -9.37 6.68 -13.35
C TRP A 28 -9.21 6.47 -11.84
N ALA A 29 -9.07 7.55 -11.08
CA ALA A 29 -8.99 7.46 -9.62
C ALA A 29 -10.32 6.94 -9.03
N LYS A 30 -11.46 7.38 -9.58
CA LYS A 30 -12.78 6.83 -9.21
C LYS A 30 -12.87 5.33 -9.50
N TYR A 31 -12.46 4.90 -10.69
CA TYR A 31 -12.48 3.49 -11.07
C TYR A 31 -11.61 2.61 -10.16
N ILE A 32 -10.42 3.09 -9.78
CA ILE A 32 -9.56 2.41 -8.81
C ILE A 32 -10.23 2.33 -7.44
N LEU A 33 -10.88 3.39 -6.95
CA LEU A 33 -11.57 3.38 -5.64
C LEU A 33 -12.75 2.41 -5.59
N GLU A 34 -13.52 2.32 -6.68
CA GLU A 34 -14.65 1.39 -6.82
C GLU A 34 -14.20 -0.07 -6.86
N ASN A 35 -12.99 -0.34 -7.35
CA ASN A 35 -12.42 -1.68 -7.51
C ASN A 35 -11.16 -1.87 -6.64
N PHE A 36 -11.11 -1.19 -5.49
CA PHE A 36 -9.87 -0.97 -4.75
C PHE A 36 -9.14 -2.27 -4.41
N ASP A 37 -9.84 -3.30 -3.94
CA ASP A 37 -9.21 -4.55 -3.50
C ASP A 37 -8.45 -5.25 -4.64
N SER A 38 -9.00 -5.24 -5.86
CA SER A 38 -8.32 -5.82 -7.04
C SER A 38 -7.12 -4.97 -7.50
N PHE A 39 -7.20 -3.65 -7.35
CA PHE A 39 -6.12 -2.76 -7.76
C PHE A 39 -5.01 -2.65 -6.72
N ALA A 40 -5.33 -2.73 -5.43
CA ALA A 40 -4.40 -2.59 -4.33
C ALA A 40 -3.26 -3.61 -4.42
N GLU A 41 -3.55 -4.84 -4.83
CA GLU A 41 -2.56 -5.90 -5.02
C GLU A 41 -1.50 -5.60 -6.10
N LYS A 42 -1.79 -4.65 -7.01
CA LYS A 42 -0.92 -4.23 -8.11
C LYS A 42 0.03 -3.10 -7.72
N PHE A 43 -0.15 -2.50 -6.54
CA PHE A 43 0.71 -1.43 -6.05
C PHE A 43 1.97 -1.96 -5.36
N PHE A 44 3.10 -1.31 -5.65
CA PHE A 44 4.37 -1.56 -4.98
C PHE A 44 4.79 -0.32 -4.20
N LYS A 45 5.07 -0.51 -2.91
CA LYS A 45 5.72 0.49 -2.08
C LYS A 45 7.21 0.53 -2.42
N ILE A 46 7.66 1.71 -2.81
CA ILE A 46 9.07 2.01 -3.03
C ILE A 46 9.59 2.64 -1.75
N ILE A 47 10.64 2.05 -1.17
CA ILE A 47 11.29 2.54 0.05
C ILE A 47 12.76 2.76 -0.30
N PRO A 48 13.33 3.93 0.01
CA PRO A 48 14.77 4.17 -0.12
C PRO A 48 15.59 3.16 0.68
N LEU A 49 16.77 2.76 0.16
CA LEU A 49 17.60 1.70 0.76
C LEU A 49 17.98 2.01 2.21
N GLU A 50 18.39 3.24 2.53
CA GLU A 50 18.65 3.71 3.90
C GLU A 50 17.52 3.44 4.90
N GLN A 51 16.28 3.39 4.42
CA GLN A 51 15.08 3.27 5.26
C GLN A 51 14.52 1.85 5.28
N TYR A 52 15.06 0.93 4.47
CA TYR A 52 14.55 -0.42 4.31
C TYR A 52 14.50 -1.18 5.65
N HIS A 53 15.58 -1.13 6.44
CA HIS A 53 15.67 -1.82 7.74
C HIS A 53 14.68 -1.30 8.80
N LYS A 54 14.20 -0.05 8.67
CA LYS A 54 13.23 0.56 9.62
C LYS A 54 11.78 0.25 9.27
N HIS A 55 11.48 -0.06 8.00
CA HIS A 55 10.12 -0.14 7.47
C HIS A 55 9.74 -1.53 6.92
N VAL A 56 10.60 -2.53 7.10
CA VAL A 56 10.21 -3.93 7.00
C VAL A 56 9.72 -4.34 8.38
N PRO A 57 8.40 -4.50 8.59
CA PRO A 57 7.93 -5.21 9.78
C PRO A 57 8.57 -6.59 9.72
N LEU A 58 9.16 -7.04 10.83
CA LEU A 58 9.60 -8.43 10.98
C LEU A 58 8.39 -9.31 10.70
N ILE A 59 8.31 -9.85 9.48
CA ILE A 59 7.39 -10.91 9.16
C ILE A 59 7.99 -12.10 9.89
N LYS A 60 7.56 -12.34 11.14
CA LYS A 60 7.92 -13.57 11.83
C LYS A 60 7.41 -14.70 10.97
N GLU A 61 8.34 -15.46 10.39
CA GLU A 61 7.98 -16.74 9.78
C GLU A 61 7.34 -17.59 10.89
N PRO A 62 6.15 -18.17 10.68
CA PRO A 62 5.55 -19.07 11.65
C PRO A 62 6.41 -20.35 11.69
N GLY A 63 7.41 -20.37 12.57
CA GLY A 63 8.34 -21.50 12.70
C GLY A 63 9.54 -21.32 13.63
N GLU A 64 9.88 -20.10 14.08
CA GLU A 64 10.93 -19.92 15.09
C GLU A 64 10.36 -20.05 16.51
N GLU A 65 10.16 -21.30 16.94
CA GLU A 65 10.19 -21.68 18.36
C GLU A 65 11.64 -22.12 18.68
N GLY A 66 12.24 -21.45 19.65
CA GLY A 66 13.48 -21.84 20.32
C GLY A 66 13.30 -21.76 21.82
#